data_AF-A0A3E2H4M1-F1
#
_entry.id   AF-A0A3E2H4M1-F1
#
_cell.length_a   1.000
_cell.length_b   1.000
_cell.length_c   1.000
_cell.angle_alpha   90.00
_cell.angle_beta   90.00
_cell.angle_gamma   90.00
#
_symmetry.space_group_name_H-M   'P 1'
#
loop_
_entity.id
_entity.type
_entity.pdbx_description
1 polymer ?
#
loop_
_entity_poly.entity_id
_entity_poly.type
_entity_poly.pdbx_seq_one_letter_code
_entity_poly.pdbx_strand_id
1 'polypeptide(L)'
;MRLLNSTTLELEEFFDSQTPKYAILSHRWLDEEVTFSDMQNKNATGKLGYAKLKSCCEQAVKDGLQHVWIDTCCIDKSSSAELTEAINSMYRWYQNAEVCYAYMADVQSREALDDSSFEQSVWFTRGWTLQELIAPQNVEFYNADWKSLGSKESLKYVISNVAGIDLLALEGVDPESFSIAKRMTWASKRTTTRIEDMAYSLLGIFGVNMPMLYGEGDRAFIRLQEEILKNSDDQSLFAWKKNSKTYQGLLASSPSDFTDCGNIVPSPSKWNRIPYSITNMGLSIQMPMIAWAMEKYFAALDCELEDTPNSRIGIFLEILPKINNQYARIHLEGKERQTFESRLAAKAQYRTIYVRQNIRLSPPEMDRMYGFWIRKLPEEDSTSTTNVVPPEFSEVTSWNKWNDDERILKIPTGENGTAGTIWYRHNSQGRVLKLGFDNDFNPVCQFGGNLLSGSGLLNPKSFAGQMDPSWIYQKTDFLYKGDRMTGLYHDVYPWSISMEEQIINGQIVWTLEIKNLESGQQSANQDHICDGCERYITEARFRCIVCPDFDYCDKCVMTATTTHGDHEFQNVRL
;
A
#
# COMPACT_ATOMS: atom_id res chain seq x y z
N MET A 1 -6.92 -39.16 -8.83
CA MET A 1 -5.45 -39.09 -8.64
C MET A 1 -4.82 -40.35 -9.21
N ARG A 2 -3.67 -40.25 -9.87
CA ARG A 2 -2.88 -41.42 -10.31
C ARG A 2 -1.70 -41.67 -9.37
N LEU A 3 -1.42 -42.94 -9.12
CA LEU A 3 -0.30 -43.40 -8.30
C LEU A 3 0.51 -44.44 -9.07
N LEU A 4 1.80 -44.52 -8.76
CA LEU A 4 2.70 -45.53 -9.29
C LEU A 4 2.77 -46.71 -8.33
N ASN A 5 2.54 -47.93 -8.83
CA ASN A 5 2.74 -49.15 -8.06
C ASN A 5 4.24 -49.36 -7.83
N SER A 6 4.63 -49.46 -6.55
CA SER A 6 6.04 -49.50 -6.13
C SER A 6 6.74 -50.82 -6.50
N THR A 7 6.00 -51.86 -6.84
CA THR A 7 6.55 -53.17 -7.24
C THR A 7 6.52 -53.36 -8.75
N THR A 8 5.37 -53.11 -9.39
CA THR A 8 5.22 -53.33 -10.84
C THR A 8 5.71 -52.14 -11.68
N LEU A 9 5.83 -50.96 -11.07
CA LEU A 9 6.11 -49.69 -11.75
C LEU A 9 5.06 -49.33 -12.81
N GLU A 10 3.82 -49.78 -12.62
CA GLU A 10 2.67 -49.42 -13.46
C GLU A 10 1.84 -48.31 -12.79
N LEU A 11 1.24 -47.43 -13.59
CA LEU A 11 0.38 -46.36 -13.11
C LEU A 11 -1.05 -46.88 -12.91
N GLU A 12 -1.60 -46.59 -11.73
CA GLU A 12 -2.96 -46.96 -11.32
C GLU A 12 -3.75 -45.69 -10.98
N GLU A 13 -5.03 -45.65 -11.35
CA GLU A 13 -5.90 -44.49 -11.13
C GLU A 13 -6.90 -44.75 -10.00
N PHE A 14 -7.03 -43.78 -9.10
CA PHE A 14 -7.89 -43.84 -7.93
C PHE A 14 -8.77 -42.60 -7.81
N PHE A 15 -10.01 -42.82 -7.39
CA PHE A 15 -11.00 -41.77 -7.14
C PHE A 15 -11.24 -41.61 -5.64
N ASP A 16 -11.08 -40.38 -5.13
CA ASP A 16 -11.29 -39.94 -3.75
C ASP A 16 -11.26 -41.04 -2.67
N SER A 17 -12.42 -41.64 -2.38
CA SER A 17 -12.63 -42.65 -1.32
C SER A 17 -11.84 -43.96 -1.47
N GLN A 18 -11.27 -44.22 -2.64
CA GLN A 18 -10.56 -45.46 -2.95
C GLN A 18 -9.03 -45.30 -2.97
N THR A 19 -8.54 -44.11 -2.60
CA THR A 19 -7.10 -43.83 -2.60
C THR A 19 -6.41 -44.70 -1.53
N PRO A 20 -5.46 -45.58 -1.90
CA PRO A 20 -4.73 -46.40 -0.94
C PRO A 20 -3.76 -45.53 -0.11
N LYS A 21 -3.11 -46.12 0.88
CA LYS A 21 -1.95 -45.48 1.54
C LYS A 21 -0.80 -45.37 0.54
N TYR A 22 -0.15 -44.21 0.48
CA TYR A 22 0.96 -43.96 -0.45
C TYR A 22 2.06 -43.11 0.19
N ALA A 23 3.26 -43.24 -0.35
CA ALA A 23 4.34 -42.28 -0.15
C ALA A 23 4.32 -41.21 -1.25
N ILE A 24 4.87 -40.04 -0.99
CA ILE A 24 4.95 -38.95 -1.96
C ILE A 24 6.36 -38.43 -2.11
N LEU A 25 6.83 -38.22 -3.34
CA LEU A 25 8.18 -37.72 -3.59
C LEU A 25 8.18 -36.19 -3.66
N SER A 26 9.02 -35.55 -2.86
CA SER A 26 9.43 -34.16 -3.01
C SER A 26 10.83 -34.13 -3.62
N HIS A 27 11.00 -33.46 -4.74
CA HIS A 27 12.31 -33.38 -5.41
C HIS A 27 12.45 -32.14 -6.28
N ARG A 28 13.69 -31.84 -6.66
CA ARG A 28 13.96 -30.96 -7.80
C ARG A 28 14.08 -31.77 -9.08
N TRP A 29 13.46 -31.26 -10.16
CA TRP A 29 13.59 -31.90 -11.47
C TRP A 29 15.06 -31.83 -11.90
N LEU A 30 15.61 -32.99 -12.23
CA LEU A 30 16.92 -33.16 -12.84
C LEU A 30 16.75 -33.32 -14.36
N ASP A 31 17.87 -33.45 -15.08
CA ASP A 31 17.81 -33.72 -16.51
C ASP A 31 17.19 -35.10 -16.77
N GLU A 32 16.33 -35.16 -17.79
CA GLU A 32 15.64 -36.38 -18.22
C GLU A 32 14.78 -37.06 -17.12
N GLU A 33 13.94 -36.30 -16.44
CA GLU A 33 12.88 -36.87 -15.58
C GLU A 33 11.95 -37.82 -16.35
N VAL A 34 11.50 -38.87 -15.69
CA VAL A 34 10.50 -39.79 -16.24
C VAL A 34 9.14 -39.08 -16.24
N THR A 35 8.58 -38.89 -17.42
CA THR A 35 7.26 -38.27 -17.59
C THR A 35 6.13 -39.28 -17.65
N PHE A 36 4.88 -38.82 -17.54
CA PHE A 36 3.70 -39.65 -17.76
C PHE A 36 3.74 -40.36 -19.13
N SER A 37 4.12 -39.64 -20.18
CA SER A 37 4.22 -40.19 -21.53
C SER A 37 5.31 -41.26 -21.63
N ASP A 38 6.43 -41.11 -20.93
CA ASP A 38 7.50 -42.11 -20.90
C ASP A 38 7.03 -43.42 -20.24
N MET A 39 6.21 -43.32 -19.19
CA MET A 39 5.59 -44.48 -18.53
C MET A 39 4.61 -45.20 -19.47
N GLN A 40 3.73 -44.45 -20.15
CA GLN A 40 2.77 -45.04 -21.09
C GLN A 40 3.44 -45.72 -22.28
N ASN A 41 4.50 -45.09 -22.82
CA ASN A 41 5.23 -45.59 -23.98
C ASN A 41 6.32 -46.63 -23.63
N LYS A 42 6.47 -46.98 -22.33
CA LYS A 42 7.50 -47.91 -21.82
C LYS A 42 8.93 -47.48 -22.17
N ASN A 43 9.17 -46.17 -22.24
CA ASN A 43 10.49 -45.58 -22.53
C ASN A 43 11.21 -45.08 -21.26
N ALA A 44 10.61 -45.27 -20.09
CA ALA A 44 11.12 -44.78 -18.82
C ALA A 44 12.54 -45.30 -18.50
N THR A 45 12.87 -46.55 -18.84
CA THR A 45 14.17 -47.17 -18.47
C THR A 45 15.40 -46.51 -19.09
N GLY A 46 15.22 -45.75 -20.19
CA GLY A 46 16.31 -45.04 -20.85
C GLY A 46 16.63 -43.66 -20.26
N LYS A 47 15.83 -43.18 -19.29
CA LYS A 47 15.93 -41.84 -18.71
C LYS A 47 16.85 -41.81 -17.50
N LEU A 48 17.62 -40.73 -17.33
CA LEU A 48 18.44 -40.53 -16.13
C LEU A 48 17.61 -40.49 -14.84
N GLY A 49 16.41 -39.90 -14.88
CA GLY A 49 15.49 -39.84 -13.74
C GLY A 49 14.91 -41.20 -13.31
N TYR A 50 15.08 -42.26 -14.11
CA TYR A 50 14.53 -43.59 -13.82
C TYR A 50 15.14 -44.21 -12.56
N ALA A 51 16.43 -44.02 -12.34
CA ALA A 51 17.12 -44.52 -11.14
C ALA A 51 16.50 -43.93 -9.87
N LYS A 52 16.25 -42.61 -9.87
CA LYS A 52 15.58 -41.90 -8.75
C LYS A 52 14.17 -42.43 -8.50
N LEU A 53 13.36 -42.59 -9.55
CA LEU A 53 12.01 -43.16 -9.45
C LEU A 53 12.04 -44.56 -8.86
N LYS A 54 12.96 -45.41 -9.33
CA LYS A 54 13.12 -46.77 -8.83
C LYS A 54 13.53 -46.79 -7.36
N SER A 55 14.51 -45.98 -6.96
CA SER A 55 14.92 -45.87 -5.56
C SER A 55 13.80 -45.35 -4.65
N CYS A 56 12.96 -44.43 -5.13
CA CYS A 56 11.75 -43.99 -4.43
C CYS A 56 10.78 -45.16 -4.19
N CYS A 57 10.55 -46.00 -5.21
CA CYS A 57 9.69 -47.17 -5.09
C CYS A 57 10.30 -48.24 -4.17
N GLU A 58 11.60 -48.49 -4.28
CA GLU A 58 12.33 -49.40 -3.39
C GLU A 58 12.25 -48.95 -1.92
N GLN A 59 12.32 -47.63 -1.67
CA GLN A 59 12.12 -47.08 -0.33
C GLN A 59 10.68 -47.24 0.14
N ALA A 60 9.68 -46.95 -0.69
CA ALA A 60 8.28 -47.17 -0.36
C ALA A 60 7.97 -48.63 0.01
N VAL A 61 8.52 -49.60 -0.74
CA VAL A 61 8.38 -51.03 -0.42
C VAL A 61 8.98 -51.37 0.94
N LYS A 62 10.15 -50.82 1.30
CA LYS A 62 10.76 -51.01 2.63
C LYS A 62 9.86 -50.48 3.74
N ASP A 63 9.19 -49.36 3.50
CA ASP A 63 8.29 -48.72 4.45
C ASP A 63 6.86 -49.32 4.43
N GLY A 64 6.65 -50.39 3.66
CA GLY A 64 5.39 -51.13 3.60
C GLY A 64 4.30 -50.48 2.75
N LEU A 65 4.67 -49.53 1.89
CA LEU A 65 3.77 -48.78 1.02
C LEU A 65 3.80 -49.36 -0.41
N GLN A 66 2.63 -49.69 -0.94
CA GLN A 66 2.49 -50.26 -2.27
C GLN A 66 2.45 -49.22 -3.38
N HIS A 67 2.21 -47.95 -3.04
CA HIS A 67 2.00 -46.88 -4.01
C HIS A 67 2.86 -45.66 -3.69
N VAL A 68 3.35 -44.99 -4.73
CA VAL A 68 4.01 -43.69 -4.64
C VAL A 68 3.36 -42.68 -5.56
N TRP A 69 3.33 -41.42 -5.14
CA TRP A 69 3.00 -40.29 -6.00
C TRP A 69 4.25 -39.50 -6.37
N ILE A 70 4.42 -39.21 -7.66
CA ILE A 70 5.53 -38.42 -8.20
C ILE A 70 4.97 -37.50 -9.28
N ASP A 71 5.12 -36.18 -9.12
CA ASP A 71 4.50 -35.16 -9.98
C ASP A 71 4.87 -35.29 -11.47
N THR A 72 6.08 -35.77 -11.77
CA THR A 72 6.59 -35.91 -13.14
C THR A 72 5.87 -36.98 -13.94
N CYS A 73 5.53 -38.11 -13.32
CA CYS A 73 4.92 -39.26 -14.00
C CYS A 73 3.47 -39.53 -13.61
N CYS A 74 2.98 -39.00 -12.48
CA CYS A 74 1.61 -39.20 -12.02
C CYS A 74 0.63 -38.14 -12.54
N ILE A 75 1.13 -37.06 -13.14
CA ILE A 75 0.30 -36.01 -13.75
C ILE A 75 0.51 -36.02 -15.27
N ASP A 76 -0.58 -36.05 -16.05
CA ASP A 76 -0.51 -35.73 -17.47
C ASP A 76 -0.44 -34.22 -17.67
N LYS A 77 0.79 -33.71 -17.77
CA LYS A 77 1.07 -32.28 -17.99
C LYS A 77 0.64 -31.80 -19.39
N SER A 78 0.26 -32.69 -20.31
CA SER A 78 -0.30 -32.33 -21.62
C SER A 78 -1.80 -32.00 -21.55
N SER A 79 -2.50 -32.51 -20.54
CA SER A 79 -3.90 -32.18 -20.25
C SER A 79 -3.98 -30.95 -19.35
N SER A 80 -4.40 -29.81 -19.90
CA SER A 80 -4.55 -28.57 -19.13
C SER A 80 -5.58 -28.67 -18.01
N ALA A 81 -6.64 -29.47 -18.22
CA ALA A 81 -7.66 -29.75 -17.22
C ALA A 81 -7.07 -30.55 -16.05
N GLU A 82 -6.32 -31.61 -16.34
CA GLU A 82 -5.70 -32.43 -15.30
C GLU A 82 -4.60 -31.67 -14.55
N LEU A 83 -3.74 -30.94 -15.26
CA LEU A 83 -2.73 -30.08 -14.64
C LEU A 83 -3.39 -29.07 -13.69
N THR A 84 -4.56 -28.56 -14.08
CA THR A 84 -5.31 -27.60 -13.26
C THR A 84 -5.88 -28.23 -11.99
N GLU A 85 -6.48 -29.41 -12.12
CA GLU A 85 -6.97 -30.19 -10.98
C GLU A 85 -5.84 -30.58 -10.04
N ALA A 86 -4.71 -31.03 -10.59
CA ALA A 86 -3.55 -31.48 -9.86
C ALA A 86 -2.92 -30.37 -9.02
N ILE A 87 -2.67 -29.19 -9.60
CA ILE A 87 -2.11 -28.05 -8.87
C ILE A 87 -3.03 -27.61 -7.72
N ASN A 88 -4.34 -27.57 -7.94
CA ASN A 88 -5.30 -27.22 -6.88
C ASN A 88 -5.44 -28.30 -5.79
N SER A 89 -5.07 -29.55 -6.10
CA SER A 89 -5.17 -30.69 -5.18
C SER A 89 -3.84 -31.05 -4.49
N MET A 90 -2.72 -30.51 -4.97
CA MET A 90 -1.38 -30.99 -4.61
C MET A 90 -1.11 -30.90 -3.11
N TYR A 91 -1.48 -29.78 -2.46
CA TYR A 91 -1.34 -29.63 -1.02
C TYR A 91 -2.04 -30.74 -0.24
N ARG A 92 -3.28 -31.07 -0.64
CA ARG A 92 -4.06 -32.16 -0.02
C ARG A 92 -3.42 -33.53 -0.29
N TRP A 93 -2.83 -33.74 -1.46
CA TRP A 93 -2.10 -34.97 -1.76
C TRP A 93 -0.83 -35.12 -0.93
N TYR A 94 -0.11 -34.04 -0.66
CA TYR A 94 1.01 -34.05 0.29
C TYR A 94 0.53 -34.27 1.73
N GLN A 95 -0.56 -33.61 2.14
CA GLN A 95 -1.13 -33.75 3.47
C GLN A 95 -1.62 -35.17 3.79
N ASN A 96 -2.19 -35.87 2.80
CA ASN A 96 -2.74 -37.21 2.97
C ASN A 96 -1.72 -38.34 2.74
N ALA A 97 -0.50 -38.02 2.32
CA ALA A 97 0.55 -39.03 2.17
C ALA A 97 0.97 -39.56 3.55
N GLU A 98 1.27 -40.85 3.63
CA GLU A 98 1.77 -41.45 4.88
C GLU A 98 3.17 -40.92 5.23
N VAL A 99 3.98 -40.69 4.19
CA VAL A 99 5.32 -40.12 4.29
C VAL A 99 5.67 -39.38 3.00
N CYS A 100 6.34 -38.24 3.15
CA CYS A 100 6.99 -37.55 2.05
C CYS A 100 8.49 -37.83 2.06
N TYR A 101 9.02 -38.35 0.95
CA TYR A 101 10.45 -38.49 0.76
C TYR A 101 11.00 -37.22 0.11
N ALA A 102 11.78 -36.43 0.84
CA ALA A 102 12.46 -35.25 0.34
C ALA A 102 13.84 -35.63 -0.21
N TYR A 103 13.94 -35.78 -1.53
CA TYR A 103 15.18 -36.15 -2.21
C TYR A 103 16.02 -34.92 -2.57
N MET A 104 17.20 -34.82 -1.95
CA MET A 104 18.14 -33.70 -2.06
C MET A 104 19.36 -34.12 -2.91
N ALA A 105 19.22 -33.99 -4.22
CA ALA A 105 20.22 -34.44 -5.20
C ALA A 105 21.58 -33.72 -5.10
N ASP A 106 21.62 -32.56 -4.46
CA ASP A 106 22.81 -31.72 -4.27
C ASP A 106 23.51 -31.96 -2.91
N VAL A 107 22.97 -32.83 -2.07
CA VAL A 107 23.57 -33.21 -0.78
C VAL A 107 24.32 -34.52 -0.96
N GLN A 108 25.63 -34.50 -0.67
CA GLN A 108 26.52 -35.67 -0.77
C GLN A 108 26.86 -36.26 0.61
N SER A 109 26.61 -35.50 1.67
CA SER A 109 26.91 -35.86 3.06
C SER A 109 26.12 -37.07 3.53
N ARG A 110 26.66 -37.80 4.52
CA ARG A 110 26.02 -39.00 5.06
C ARG A 110 24.96 -38.65 6.09
N GLU A 111 25.18 -37.59 6.86
CA GLU A 111 24.24 -37.04 7.83
C GLU A 111 23.93 -35.56 7.51
N ALA A 112 22.73 -35.08 7.85
CA ALA A 112 22.33 -33.69 7.60
C ALA A 112 23.21 -32.66 8.33
N LEU A 113 23.83 -33.07 9.45
CA LEU A 113 24.62 -32.21 10.33
C LEU A 113 26.13 -32.39 10.16
N ASP A 114 26.57 -33.27 9.25
CA ASP A 114 28.00 -33.54 8.99
C ASP A 114 28.71 -32.28 8.45
N ASP A 115 28.03 -31.54 7.57
CA ASP A 115 28.50 -30.30 6.98
C ASP A 115 27.33 -29.35 6.66
N SER A 116 27.63 -28.21 6.06
CA SER A 116 26.61 -27.22 5.69
C SER A 116 25.84 -27.56 4.41
N SER A 117 26.03 -28.74 3.79
CA SER A 117 25.43 -29.05 2.48
C SER A 117 23.91 -29.19 2.54
N PHE A 118 23.37 -29.70 3.65
CA PHE A 118 21.92 -29.74 3.89
C PHE A 118 21.34 -28.33 3.93
N GLU A 119 21.92 -27.46 4.77
CA GLU A 119 21.47 -26.07 4.94
C GLU A 119 21.59 -25.24 3.67
N GLN A 120 22.59 -25.53 2.84
CA GLN A 120 22.84 -24.84 1.58
C GLN A 120 22.09 -25.45 0.40
N SER A 121 21.33 -26.54 0.63
CA SER A 121 20.67 -27.23 -0.47
C SER A 121 19.68 -26.32 -1.18
N VAL A 122 19.72 -26.39 -2.50
CA VAL A 122 18.80 -25.66 -3.38
C VAL A 122 17.35 -26.16 -3.27
N TRP A 123 17.11 -27.25 -2.54
CA TRP A 123 15.77 -27.71 -2.21
C TRP A 123 15.01 -26.68 -1.35
N PHE A 124 15.67 -26.01 -0.41
CA PHE A 124 15.06 -24.99 0.46
C PHE A 124 14.71 -23.70 -0.29
N THR A 125 15.29 -23.46 -1.46
CA THR A 125 15.07 -22.25 -2.27
C THR A 125 14.08 -22.45 -3.41
N ARG A 126 13.48 -23.64 -3.56
CA ARG A 126 12.46 -23.92 -4.58
C ARG A 126 11.07 -23.53 -4.08
N GLY A 127 10.24 -22.88 -4.91
CA GLY A 127 8.88 -22.46 -4.51
C GLY A 127 7.99 -23.63 -4.06
N TRP A 128 7.84 -24.65 -4.90
CA TRP A 128 6.96 -25.80 -4.67
C TRP A 128 7.30 -26.60 -3.41
N THR A 129 8.57 -26.75 -3.06
CA THR A 129 9.00 -27.54 -1.89
C THR A 129 8.53 -26.97 -0.55
N LEU A 130 7.98 -25.74 -0.52
CA LEU A 130 7.37 -25.19 0.69
C LEU A 130 6.14 -25.99 1.13
N GLN A 131 5.18 -26.18 0.23
CA GLN A 131 3.99 -26.97 0.57
C GLN A 131 4.33 -28.45 0.74
N GLU A 132 5.35 -28.94 0.04
CA GLU A 132 5.85 -30.32 0.17
C GLU A 132 6.49 -30.56 1.54
N LEU A 133 6.97 -29.52 2.21
CA LEU A 133 7.49 -29.56 3.58
C LEU A 133 6.40 -29.41 4.65
N ILE A 134 5.50 -28.45 4.44
CA ILE A 134 4.50 -28.03 5.43
C ILE A 134 3.32 -28.98 5.47
N ALA A 135 2.80 -29.40 4.31
CA ALA A 135 1.55 -30.14 4.24
C ALA A 135 1.65 -31.56 4.84
N PRO A 136 2.68 -32.38 4.54
CA PRO A 136 2.78 -33.73 5.09
C PRO A 136 3.06 -33.72 6.59
N GLN A 137 2.47 -34.66 7.32
CA GLN A 137 2.82 -34.88 8.72
C GLN A 137 4.26 -35.39 8.85
N ASN A 138 4.63 -36.41 8.06
CA ASN A 138 5.95 -37.03 8.07
C ASN A 138 6.74 -36.67 6.81
N VAL A 139 7.96 -36.16 6.99
CA VAL A 139 8.91 -35.93 5.89
C VAL A 139 10.25 -36.56 6.28
N GLU A 140 10.79 -37.40 5.39
CA GLU A 140 12.09 -38.05 5.53
C GLU A 140 13.03 -37.52 4.45
N PHE A 141 14.19 -37.00 4.86
CA PHE A 141 15.17 -36.41 3.94
C PHE A 141 16.18 -37.46 3.48
N TYR A 142 16.48 -37.46 2.19
CA TYR A 142 17.45 -38.35 1.57
C TYR A 142 18.46 -37.57 0.74
N ASN A 143 19.73 -37.98 0.80
CA ASN A 143 20.80 -37.41 0.00
C ASN A 143 20.81 -37.98 -1.44
N ALA A 144 21.79 -37.58 -2.25
CA ALA A 144 21.94 -38.05 -3.63
C ALA A 144 22.12 -39.58 -3.80
N ASP A 145 22.60 -40.26 -2.75
CA ASP A 145 22.79 -41.72 -2.70
C ASP A 145 21.56 -42.46 -2.12
N TRP A 146 20.43 -41.78 -1.90
CA TRP A 146 19.26 -42.33 -1.20
C TRP A 146 19.56 -42.82 0.23
N LYS A 147 20.52 -42.17 0.91
CA LYS A 147 20.77 -42.38 2.34
C LYS A 147 19.97 -41.38 3.15
N SER A 148 19.35 -41.86 4.24
CA SER A 148 18.57 -41.03 5.15
C SER A 148 19.47 -39.99 5.82
N LEU A 149 19.03 -38.73 5.77
CA LEU A 149 19.65 -37.57 6.41
C LEU A 149 18.98 -37.21 7.75
N GLY A 150 17.76 -37.70 7.98
CA GLY A 150 16.92 -37.42 9.14
C GLY A 150 15.48 -37.08 8.74
N SER A 151 14.61 -36.99 9.75
CA SER A 151 13.20 -36.62 9.59
C SER A 151 12.97 -35.13 9.85
N LYS A 152 11.85 -34.58 9.37
CA LYS A 152 11.40 -33.20 9.70
C LYS A 152 11.38 -32.95 11.20
N GLU A 153 10.92 -33.91 12.00
CA GLU A 153 10.90 -33.77 13.45
C GLU A 153 12.32 -33.66 14.03
N SER A 154 13.25 -34.51 13.58
CA SER A 154 14.64 -34.49 14.06
C SER A 154 15.41 -33.24 13.61
N LEU A 155 15.03 -32.65 12.48
CA LEU A 155 15.74 -31.53 11.84
C LEU A 155 15.01 -30.18 11.96
N LYS A 156 13.89 -30.10 12.69
CA LYS A 156 13.01 -28.91 12.72
C LYS A 156 13.71 -27.60 13.07
N TYR A 157 14.69 -27.62 13.98
CA TYR A 157 15.45 -26.42 14.35
C TYR A 157 16.33 -25.91 13.20
N VAL A 158 16.99 -26.82 12.48
CA VAL A 158 17.81 -26.48 11.31
C VAL A 158 16.92 -25.99 10.17
N ILE A 159 15.81 -26.70 9.91
CA ILE A 159 14.83 -26.32 8.89
C ILE A 159 14.23 -24.93 9.19
N SER A 160 13.85 -24.66 10.45
CA SER A 160 13.32 -23.37 10.88
C SER A 160 14.32 -22.24 10.60
N ASN A 161 15.59 -22.43 10.95
CA ASN A 161 16.65 -21.45 10.72
C ASN A 161 16.89 -21.19 9.22
N VAL A 162 17.00 -22.24 8.41
CA VAL A 162 17.33 -22.13 6.98
C VAL A 162 16.14 -21.58 6.18
N ALA A 163 14.95 -22.11 6.39
CA ALA A 163 13.76 -21.78 5.61
C ALA A 163 12.97 -20.57 6.16
N GLY A 164 13.26 -20.11 7.38
CA GLY A 164 12.50 -19.05 8.04
C GLY A 164 11.07 -19.46 8.40
N ILE A 165 10.86 -20.75 8.67
CA ILE A 165 9.55 -21.33 8.99
C ILE A 165 9.40 -21.45 10.51
N ASP A 166 8.21 -21.13 11.03
CA ASP A 166 7.89 -21.22 12.45
C ASP A 166 7.95 -22.67 12.93
N LEU A 167 8.51 -22.93 14.12
CA LEU A 167 8.63 -24.29 14.67
C LEU A 167 7.26 -24.95 14.80
N LEU A 168 6.24 -24.19 15.21
CA LEU A 168 4.88 -24.71 15.35
C LEU A 168 4.30 -25.17 14.01
N ALA A 169 4.65 -24.49 12.91
CA ALA A 169 4.21 -24.92 11.58
C ALA A 169 4.89 -26.23 11.15
N LEU A 170 6.17 -26.43 11.51
CA LEU A 170 6.88 -27.70 11.26
C LEU A 170 6.35 -28.86 12.09
N GLU A 171 5.82 -28.56 13.29
CA GLU A 171 5.15 -29.51 14.20
C GLU A 171 3.70 -29.83 13.79
N GLY A 172 3.21 -29.26 12.67
CA GLY A 172 1.92 -29.60 12.08
C GLY A 172 0.75 -28.71 12.52
N VAL A 173 1.02 -27.57 13.17
CA VAL A 173 -0.03 -26.55 13.38
C VAL A 173 -0.50 -26.02 12.03
N ASP A 174 -1.82 -25.90 11.88
CA ASP A 174 -2.46 -25.41 10.66
C ASP A 174 -1.87 -24.05 10.24
N PRO A 175 -1.38 -23.89 9.00
CA PRO A 175 -0.93 -22.61 8.46
C PRO A 175 -1.91 -21.45 8.65
N GLU A 176 -3.23 -21.70 8.65
CA GLU A 176 -4.23 -20.65 8.89
C GLU A 176 -4.12 -20.00 10.29
N SER A 177 -3.47 -20.66 11.24
CA SER A 177 -3.20 -20.11 12.58
C SER A 177 -2.13 -19.00 12.59
N PHE A 178 -1.43 -18.80 11.47
CA PHE A 178 -0.40 -17.80 11.32
C PHE A 178 -0.88 -16.65 10.43
N SER A 179 -0.38 -15.44 10.69
CA SER A 179 -0.68 -14.27 9.88
C SER A 179 -0.32 -14.51 8.40
N ILE A 180 -1.04 -13.85 7.50
CA ILE A 180 -0.73 -13.87 6.07
C ILE A 180 0.71 -13.42 5.85
N ALA A 181 1.14 -12.36 6.53
CA ALA A 181 2.51 -11.86 6.43
C ALA A 181 3.55 -12.91 6.84
N LYS A 182 3.34 -13.62 7.96
CA LYS A 182 4.24 -14.69 8.43
C LYS A 182 4.27 -15.85 7.43
N ARG A 183 3.12 -16.30 6.91
CA ARG A 183 3.09 -17.30 5.83
C ARG A 183 3.82 -16.86 4.57
N MET A 184 3.69 -15.60 4.16
CA MET A 184 4.43 -15.06 3.01
C MET A 184 5.95 -15.07 3.24
N THR A 185 6.44 -14.92 4.48
CA THR A 185 7.89 -15.02 4.77
C THR A 185 8.48 -16.38 4.45
N TRP A 186 7.71 -17.46 4.64
CA TRP A 186 8.16 -18.82 4.35
C TRP A 186 8.50 -19.04 2.87
N ALA A 187 7.98 -18.16 2.00
CA ALA A 187 8.20 -18.14 0.57
C ALA A 187 9.18 -17.03 0.11
N SER A 188 9.59 -16.10 0.98
CA SER A 188 10.27 -14.87 0.55
C SER A 188 11.65 -15.07 -0.06
N LYS A 189 12.34 -16.16 0.31
CA LYS A 189 13.66 -16.57 -0.21
C LYS A 189 13.57 -17.64 -1.31
N ARG A 190 12.35 -18.03 -1.71
CA ARG A 190 12.13 -19.09 -2.68
C ARG A 190 12.06 -18.53 -4.10
N THR A 191 12.34 -19.39 -5.07
CA THR A 191 12.38 -19.06 -6.50
C THR A 191 11.67 -20.14 -7.32
N THR A 192 11.10 -19.71 -8.45
CA THR A 192 10.38 -20.59 -9.38
C THR A 192 10.90 -20.44 -10.80
N THR A 193 10.70 -21.46 -11.62
CA THR A 193 11.15 -21.46 -13.01
C THR A 193 10.22 -20.61 -13.88
N ARG A 194 8.92 -20.79 -13.69
CA ARG A 194 7.90 -19.89 -14.23
C ARG A 194 7.54 -18.89 -13.16
N ILE A 195 7.38 -17.63 -13.54
CA ILE A 195 7.08 -16.55 -12.60
C ILE A 195 5.70 -16.75 -11.94
N GLU A 196 4.73 -17.30 -12.66
CA GLU A 196 3.39 -17.57 -12.14
C GLU A 196 3.38 -18.67 -11.06
N ASP A 197 4.32 -19.61 -11.11
CA ASP A 197 4.43 -20.67 -10.11
C ASP A 197 4.76 -20.11 -8.71
N MET A 198 5.28 -18.88 -8.62
CA MET A 198 5.45 -18.19 -7.33
C MET A 198 4.11 -18.04 -6.61
N ALA A 199 3.03 -17.82 -7.36
CA ALA A 199 1.68 -17.76 -6.82
C ALA A 199 1.10 -19.17 -6.63
N TYR A 200 1.20 -20.02 -7.66
CA TYR A 200 0.55 -21.34 -7.65
C TYR A 200 1.12 -22.30 -6.59
N SER A 201 2.40 -22.17 -6.26
CA SER A 201 3.03 -22.95 -5.20
C SER A 201 2.54 -22.62 -3.79
N LEU A 202 1.78 -21.52 -3.62
CA LEU A 202 1.28 -21.04 -2.33
C LEU A 202 -0.21 -21.29 -2.11
N LEU A 203 -0.94 -21.81 -3.11
CA LEU A 203 -2.39 -22.00 -3.04
C LEU A 203 -2.82 -22.79 -1.79
N GLY A 204 -2.15 -23.91 -1.53
CA GLY A 204 -2.46 -24.75 -0.37
C GLY A 204 -2.06 -24.14 0.98
N ILE A 205 -0.96 -23.38 1.03
CA ILE A 205 -0.53 -22.67 2.25
C ILE A 205 -1.56 -21.61 2.67
N PHE A 206 -2.26 -21.02 1.69
CA PHE A 206 -3.29 -20.02 1.91
C PHE A 206 -4.72 -20.55 1.83
N GLY A 207 -4.92 -21.85 1.57
CA GLY A 207 -6.26 -22.44 1.48
C GLY A 207 -7.12 -21.85 0.36
N VAL A 208 -6.53 -21.47 -0.78
CA VAL A 208 -7.25 -20.83 -1.90
C VAL A 208 -7.16 -21.67 -3.18
N ASN A 209 -8.13 -21.48 -4.07
CA ASN A 209 -8.17 -22.10 -5.39
C ASN A 209 -8.33 -21.02 -6.47
N MET A 210 -7.62 -21.17 -7.58
CA MET A 210 -7.74 -20.28 -8.73
C MET A 210 -7.35 -20.96 -10.04
N PRO A 211 -7.86 -20.50 -11.20
CA PRO A 211 -7.41 -20.99 -12.50
C PRO A 211 -5.95 -20.68 -12.79
N MET A 212 -5.22 -21.66 -13.37
CA MET A 212 -3.84 -21.50 -13.81
C MET A 212 -3.78 -20.88 -15.20
N LEU A 213 -3.31 -19.64 -15.27
CA LEU A 213 -3.19 -18.85 -16.49
C LEU A 213 -1.70 -18.57 -16.77
N TYR A 214 -0.99 -19.54 -17.33
CA TYR A 214 0.40 -19.32 -17.75
C TYR A 214 0.49 -18.27 -18.86
N GLY A 215 1.36 -17.28 -18.68
CA GLY A 215 1.50 -16.10 -19.55
C GLY A 215 0.99 -14.80 -18.93
N GLU A 216 0.37 -14.84 -17.75
CA GLU A 216 -0.08 -13.62 -17.05
C GLU A 216 1.03 -12.91 -16.25
N GLY A 217 2.17 -13.59 -16.07
CA GLY A 217 3.33 -13.08 -15.35
C GLY A 217 3.08 -12.72 -13.90
N ASP A 218 3.63 -11.58 -13.45
CA ASP A 218 3.54 -11.11 -12.05
C ASP A 218 2.08 -10.91 -11.57
N ARG A 219 1.11 -10.83 -12.50
CA ARG A 219 -0.31 -10.76 -12.19
C ARG A 219 -0.81 -11.99 -11.42
N ALA A 220 -0.19 -13.16 -11.60
CA ALA A 220 -0.55 -14.37 -10.88
C ALA A 220 -0.46 -14.16 -9.36
N PHE A 221 0.57 -13.47 -8.88
CA PHE A 221 0.76 -13.20 -7.45
C PHE A 221 -0.21 -12.15 -6.91
N ILE A 222 -0.62 -11.20 -7.73
CA ILE A 222 -1.72 -10.28 -7.38
C ILE A 222 -3.03 -11.06 -7.24
N ARG A 223 -3.36 -11.93 -8.20
CA ARG A 223 -4.58 -12.76 -8.14
C ARG A 223 -4.60 -13.69 -6.93
N LEU A 224 -3.46 -14.28 -6.55
CA LEU A 224 -3.35 -15.05 -5.31
C LEU A 224 -3.84 -14.22 -4.11
N GLN A 225 -3.34 -13.00 -3.99
CA GLN A 225 -3.75 -12.11 -2.91
C GLN A 225 -5.23 -11.69 -3.03
N GLU A 226 -5.75 -11.50 -4.25
CA GLU A 226 -7.19 -11.26 -4.47
C GLU A 226 -8.06 -12.43 -3.99
N GLU A 227 -7.63 -13.68 -4.18
CA GLU A 227 -8.33 -14.85 -3.63
C GLU A 227 -8.22 -14.92 -2.10
N ILE A 228 -7.04 -14.62 -1.54
CA ILE A 228 -6.85 -14.55 -0.07
C ILE A 228 -7.80 -13.53 0.55
N LEU A 229 -7.94 -12.35 -0.08
CA LEU A 229 -8.84 -11.27 0.38
C LEU A 229 -10.31 -11.69 0.45
N LYS A 230 -10.75 -12.66 -0.35
CA LYS A 230 -12.17 -13.12 -0.33
C LYS A 230 -12.51 -13.87 0.95
N ASN A 231 -11.52 -14.50 1.59
CA ASN A 231 -11.72 -15.40 2.71
C ASN A 231 -11.04 -14.94 4.00
N SER A 232 -10.29 -13.83 3.99
CA SER A 232 -9.53 -13.35 5.15
C SER A 232 -9.60 -11.84 5.35
N ASP A 233 -9.77 -11.42 6.62
CA ASP A 233 -9.74 -10.03 7.08
C ASP A 233 -8.37 -9.63 7.70
N ASP A 234 -7.34 -10.47 7.53
CA ASP A 234 -6.00 -10.23 8.08
C ASP A 234 -5.23 -9.18 7.26
N GLN A 235 -5.17 -7.97 7.81
CA GLN A 235 -4.50 -6.82 7.19
C GLN A 235 -2.96 -6.89 7.25
N SER A 236 -2.37 -7.94 7.84
CA SER A 236 -0.93 -8.21 7.70
C SER A 236 -0.53 -8.40 6.23
N LEU A 237 -1.48 -8.80 5.37
CA LEU A 237 -1.32 -8.83 3.92
C LEU A 237 -0.82 -7.50 3.33
N PHE A 238 -1.14 -6.35 3.93
CA PHE A 238 -0.75 -5.03 3.45
C PHE A 238 0.54 -4.48 4.09
N ALA A 239 1.20 -5.27 4.95
CA ALA A 239 2.34 -4.82 5.76
C ALA A 239 3.72 -5.04 5.11
N TRP A 240 3.75 -5.54 3.88
CA TRP A 240 4.97 -5.76 3.09
C TRP A 240 5.78 -4.47 2.89
N LYS A 241 7.06 -4.62 2.52
CA LYS A 241 7.99 -3.54 2.18
C LYS A 241 8.65 -3.80 0.83
N LYS A 242 8.80 -2.76 0.02
CA LYS A 242 9.52 -2.76 -1.25
C LYS A 242 10.10 -1.38 -1.50
N ASN A 243 11.42 -1.30 -1.67
CA ASN A 243 12.07 -0.05 -2.06
C ASN A 243 11.65 0.34 -3.49
N SER A 244 10.74 1.30 -3.62
CA SER A 244 10.22 1.78 -4.89
C SER A 244 10.12 3.29 -4.89
N LYS A 245 10.38 3.89 -6.06
CA LYS A 245 10.19 5.33 -6.29
C LYS A 245 8.86 5.65 -6.95
N THR A 246 8.09 4.64 -7.34
CA THR A 246 6.80 4.79 -8.00
C THR A 246 5.66 4.52 -7.03
N TYR A 247 4.48 5.06 -7.33
CA TYR A 247 3.28 4.75 -6.57
C TYR A 247 3.02 3.23 -6.54
N GLN A 248 2.64 2.73 -5.37
CA GLN A 248 2.32 1.32 -5.17
C GLN A 248 0.85 1.12 -4.80
N GLY A 249 0.37 -0.12 -5.00
CA GLY A 249 -0.90 -0.59 -4.46
C GLY A 249 -0.80 -1.05 -3.00
N LEU A 250 -1.87 -1.68 -2.52
CA LEU A 250 -1.86 -2.38 -1.23
C LEU A 250 -1.41 -3.83 -1.35
N LEU A 251 -1.54 -4.46 -2.52
CA LEU A 251 -1.07 -5.84 -2.74
C LEU A 251 0.40 -5.84 -3.18
N ALA A 252 1.16 -6.79 -2.65
CA ALA A 252 2.59 -6.92 -2.93
C ALA A 252 2.85 -7.50 -4.31
N SER A 253 4.07 -7.35 -4.82
CA SER A 253 4.46 -7.90 -6.12
C SER A 253 5.04 -9.31 -6.05
N SER A 254 5.59 -9.69 -4.90
CA SER A 254 6.24 -10.98 -4.67
C SER A 254 6.29 -11.30 -3.17
N PRO A 255 6.38 -12.58 -2.76
CA PRO A 255 6.65 -12.94 -1.37
C PRO A 255 7.94 -12.32 -0.80
N SER A 256 8.92 -12.00 -1.65
CA SER A 256 10.16 -11.32 -1.23
C SER A 256 9.90 -9.99 -0.52
N ASP A 257 8.81 -9.30 -0.88
CA ASP A 257 8.39 -8.03 -0.25
C ASP A 257 7.98 -8.23 1.24
N PHE A 258 7.79 -9.47 1.68
CA PHE A 258 7.45 -9.81 3.06
C PHE A 258 8.65 -10.22 3.92
N THR A 259 9.88 -10.26 3.41
CA THR A 259 11.06 -10.83 4.13
C THR A 259 11.19 -10.40 5.60
N ASP A 260 10.91 -9.14 5.92
CA ASP A 260 10.99 -8.59 7.29
C ASP A 260 9.63 -8.55 8.02
N CYS A 261 8.73 -9.48 7.73
CA CYS A 261 7.36 -9.51 8.25
C CYS A 261 7.07 -10.72 9.15
N GLY A 262 8.08 -11.50 9.51
CA GLY A 262 7.92 -12.76 10.25
C GLY A 262 7.38 -12.56 11.67
N ASN A 263 7.56 -11.37 12.26
CA ASN A 263 7.04 -11.02 13.59
C ASN A 263 5.73 -10.22 13.54
N ILE A 264 5.07 -10.13 12.38
CA ILE A 264 3.79 -9.43 12.25
C ILE A 264 2.65 -10.39 12.54
N VAL A 265 1.78 -10.01 13.46
CA VAL A 265 0.60 -10.79 13.86
C VAL A 265 -0.67 -9.96 13.67
N PRO A 266 -1.84 -10.58 13.43
CA PRO A 266 -3.10 -9.85 13.36
C PRO A 266 -3.40 -9.27 14.75
N SER A 267 -3.91 -8.05 14.79
CA SER A 267 -4.21 -7.42 16.07
C SER A 267 -5.39 -8.10 16.77
N PRO A 268 -5.31 -8.43 18.07
CA PRO A 268 -6.41 -9.07 18.80
C PRO A 268 -7.68 -8.21 18.86
N SER A 269 -7.51 -6.88 18.88
CA SER A 269 -8.60 -5.92 18.76
C SER A 269 -8.74 -5.45 17.32
N LYS A 270 -9.93 -5.54 16.73
CA LYS A 270 -10.15 -5.05 15.35
C LYS A 270 -10.69 -3.63 15.36
N TRP A 271 -9.98 -2.69 14.73
CA TRP A 271 -10.45 -1.32 14.53
C TRP A 271 -11.34 -1.22 13.30
N ASN A 272 -11.05 -1.96 12.23
CA ASN A 272 -11.89 -2.09 11.05
C ASN A 272 -12.90 -3.24 11.26
N ARG A 273 -14.17 -2.97 10.93
CA ARG A 273 -15.28 -3.94 11.00
C ARG A 273 -16.05 -4.05 9.69
N ILE A 274 -15.55 -3.40 8.64
CA ILE A 274 -16.20 -3.36 7.33
C ILE A 274 -15.36 -4.20 6.37
N PRO A 275 -15.99 -5.09 5.57
CA PRO A 275 -15.29 -5.86 4.57
C PRO A 275 -14.65 -4.94 3.52
N TYR A 276 -13.54 -5.40 2.96
CA TYR A 276 -12.87 -4.75 1.84
C TYR A 276 -12.92 -5.61 0.59
N SER A 277 -12.88 -4.99 -0.57
CA SER A 277 -13.01 -5.69 -1.86
C SER A 277 -12.32 -4.95 -2.99
N ILE A 278 -11.93 -5.71 -4.02
CA ILE A 278 -11.37 -5.15 -5.25
C ILE A 278 -12.48 -4.58 -6.11
N THR A 279 -12.31 -3.34 -6.58
CA THR A 279 -13.25 -2.62 -7.45
C THR A 279 -12.53 -2.07 -8.68
N ASN A 280 -13.28 -1.58 -9.67
CA ASN A 280 -12.71 -0.84 -10.81
C ASN A 280 -12.01 0.48 -10.40
N MET A 281 -12.21 0.94 -9.16
CA MET A 281 -11.53 2.10 -8.57
C MET A 281 -10.25 1.73 -7.79
N GLY A 282 -9.99 0.45 -7.55
CA GLY A 282 -8.93 -0.05 -6.67
C GLY A 282 -9.46 -0.90 -5.52
N LEU A 283 -8.59 -1.27 -4.57
CA LEU A 283 -9.00 -1.94 -3.33
C LEU A 283 -9.77 -0.94 -2.47
N SER A 284 -11.06 -1.20 -2.28
CA SER A 284 -11.95 -0.43 -1.42
C SER A 284 -11.80 -0.92 0.02
N ILE A 285 -11.31 -0.06 0.92
CA ILE A 285 -11.11 -0.39 2.33
C ILE A 285 -11.43 0.81 3.22
N GLN A 286 -12.02 0.57 4.38
CA GLN A 286 -12.19 1.60 5.41
C GLN A 286 -11.05 1.49 6.44
N MET A 287 -10.34 2.58 6.68
CA MET A 287 -9.18 2.59 7.58
C MET A 287 -9.16 3.84 8.47
N PRO A 288 -8.66 3.74 9.71
CA PRO A 288 -8.33 4.91 10.51
C PRO A 288 -7.07 5.59 9.96
N MET A 289 -7.19 6.87 9.63
CA MET A 289 -6.17 7.66 8.94
C MET A 289 -5.99 9.03 9.59
N ILE A 290 -4.75 9.53 9.60
CA ILE A 290 -4.37 10.84 10.12
C ILE A 290 -3.69 11.62 8.99
N ALA A 291 -4.07 12.88 8.80
CA ALA A 291 -3.32 13.80 7.92
C ALA A 291 -1.90 13.94 8.48
N TRP A 292 -0.89 13.61 7.66
CA TRP A 292 0.49 13.42 8.14
C TRP A 292 1.48 14.35 7.46
N ALA A 293 1.30 14.58 6.16
CA ALA A 293 1.98 15.61 5.37
C ALA A 293 1.01 16.08 4.28
N MET A 294 1.35 17.11 3.50
CA MET A 294 0.44 17.64 2.48
C MET A 294 -0.02 16.53 1.52
N GLU A 295 -1.34 16.30 1.50
CA GLU A 295 -2.03 15.26 0.71
C GLU A 295 -1.64 13.81 1.04
N LYS A 296 -0.96 13.61 2.17
CA LYS A 296 -0.42 12.32 2.61
C LYS A 296 -0.98 11.96 3.97
N TYR A 297 -1.56 10.78 4.05
CA TYR A 297 -2.10 10.20 5.26
C TYR A 297 -1.19 9.13 5.83
N PHE A 298 -1.23 8.99 7.16
CA PHE A 298 -0.73 7.84 7.87
C PHE A 298 -1.92 6.97 8.30
N ALA A 299 -2.00 5.76 7.74
CA ALA A 299 -3.13 4.84 7.89
C ALA A 299 -2.73 3.64 8.75
N ALA A 300 -3.57 3.25 9.72
CA ALA A 300 -3.33 2.07 10.55
C ALA A 300 -3.93 0.80 9.93
N LEU A 301 -3.11 -0.26 9.90
CA LEU A 301 -3.49 -1.64 9.59
C LEU A 301 -3.80 -2.39 10.88
N ASP A 302 -4.82 -3.24 10.89
CA ASP A 302 -5.17 -4.15 12.01
C ASP A 302 -4.21 -5.34 12.15
N CYS A 303 -2.92 -5.04 12.21
CA CYS A 303 -1.84 -5.94 12.56
C CYS A 303 -0.81 -5.19 13.42
N GLU A 304 -0.03 -5.93 14.20
CA GLU A 304 0.99 -5.41 15.11
C GLU A 304 2.25 -6.25 15.07
N LEU A 305 3.35 -5.71 15.58
CA LEU A 305 4.55 -6.51 15.82
C LEU A 305 4.35 -7.30 17.12
N GLU A 306 4.71 -8.57 17.11
CA GLU A 306 4.57 -9.49 18.25
C GLU A 306 5.30 -8.98 19.51
N ASP A 307 6.42 -8.29 19.34
CA ASP A 307 7.20 -7.67 20.41
C ASP A 307 6.69 -6.30 20.87
N THR A 308 5.73 -5.71 20.13
CA THR A 308 5.19 -4.37 20.39
C THR A 308 3.65 -4.42 20.44
N PRO A 309 3.07 -5.12 21.44
CA PRO A 309 1.63 -5.34 21.52
C PRO A 309 0.87 -4.04 21.78
N ASN A 310 -0.43 -4.04 21.50
CA ASN A 310 -1.33 -2.88 21.64
C ASN A 310 -0.95 -1.68 20.75
N SER A 311 -0.14 -1.90 19.73
CA SER A 311 0.15 -0.93 18.67
C SER A 311 -0.53 -1.34 17.37
N ARG A 312 -0.30 -0.59 16.29
CA ARG A 312 -0.69 -0.97 14.94
C ARG A 312 0.49 -0.78 14.01
N ILE A 313 0.51 -1.47 12.89
CA ILE A 313 1.41 -1.15 11.79
C ILE A 313 0.74 -0.04 10.98
N GLY A 314 1.46 1.05 10.75
CA GLY A 314 0.98 2.15 9.92
C GLY A 314 1.70 2.20 8.57
N ILE A 315 0.96 2.55 7.52
CA ILE A 315 1.45 2.77 6.16
C ILE A 315 1.12 4.19 5.70
N PHE A 316 1.85 4.69 4.70
CA PHE A 316 1.63 6.02 4.14
C PHE A 316 0.84 5.93 2.83
N LEU A 317 -0.18 6.78 2.71
CA LEU A 317 -1.06 6.86 1.55
C LEU A 317 -1.13 8.29 1.04
N GLU A 318 -0.95 8.49 -0.25
CA GLU A 318 -1.09 9.79 -0.92
C GLU A 318 -2.37 9.84 -1.72
N ILE A 319 -3.06 10.99 -1.70
CA ILE A 319 -4.21 11.24 -2.56
C ILE A 319 -3.71 11.34 -4.00
N LEU A 320 -4.32 10.58 -4.91
CA LEU A 320 -3.95 10.67 -6.32
C LEU A 320 -4.55 11.94 -6.96
N PRO A 321 -3.75 12.71 -7.73
CA PRO A 321 -4.24 13.90 -8.41
C PRO A 321 -5.41 13.59 -9.35
N LYS A 322 -6.34 14.54 -9.50
CA LYS A 322 -7.45 14.57 -10.48
C LYS A 322 -8.68 13.70 -10.20
N ILE A 323 -8.69 12.83 -9.18
CA ILE A 323 -9.88 12.00 -8.84
C ILE A 323 -10.02 11.89 -7.32
N ASN A 324 -11.13 12.44 -6.78
CA ASN A 324 -11.42 12.35 -5.35
C ASN A 324 -11.53 10.89 -4.88
N ASN A 325 -10.98 10.60 -3.69
CA ASN A 325 -10.99 9.32 -2.97
C ASN A 325 -10.16 8.17 -3.55
N GLN A 326 -9.30 8.42 -4.55
CA GLN A 326 -8.31 7.44 -4.99
C GLN A 326 -6.94 7.70 -4.36
N TYR A 327 -6.27 6.63 -3.96
CA TYR A 327 -5.04 6.70 -3.20
C TYR A 327 -3.98 5.77 -3.77
N ALA A 328 -2.74 6.06 -3.39
CA ALA A 328 -1.58 5.23 -3.65
C ALA A 328 -0.77 5.04 -2.38
N ARG A 329 -0.15 3.88 -2.22
CA ARG A 329 0.86 3.66 -1.19
C ARG A 329 2.16 4.31 -1.62
N ILE A 330 2.82 4.99 -0.66
CA ILE A 330 4.06 5.74 -0.88
C ILE A 330 5.10 5.47 0.20
N HIS A 331 6.33 5.85 -0.12
CA HIS A 331 7.43 6.01 0.82
C HIS A 331 7.47 7.45 1.27
N LEU A 332 7.56 7.68 2.58
CA LEU A 332 7.66 9.03 3.13
C LEU A 332 8.89 9.11 4.04
N GLU A 333 9.79 10.05 3.75
CA GLU A 333 11.03 10.27 4.53
C GLU A 333 11.87 9.00 4.73
N GLY A 334 11.97 8.16 3.70
CA GLY A 334 12.70 6.89 3.75
C GLY A 334 11.99 5.76 4.52
N LYS A 335 10.75 5.98 4.97
CA LYS A 335 9.94 4.98 5.68
C LYS A 335 8.77 4.50 4.80
N GLU A 336 8.58 3.19 4.79
CA GLU A 336 7.48 2.52 4.06
C GLU A 336 6.30 2.13 4.95
N ARG A 337 6.65 1.85 6.21
CA ARG A 337 5.75 1.58 7.32
C ARG A 337 6.46 1.95 8.61
N GLN A 338 5.69 2.29 9.62
CA GLN A 338 6.20 2.53 10.97
C GLN A 338 5.14 2.11 11.99
N THR A 339 5.51 2.04 13.26
CA THR A 339 4.54 1.79 14.33
C THR A 339 3.55 2.94 14.41
N PHE A 340 2.27 2.61 14.31
CA PHE A 340 1.16 3.50 14.60
C PHE A 340 0.84 3.36 16.09
N GLU A 341 1.33 4.31 16.87
CA GLU A 341 1.18 4.33 18.32
C GLU A 341 -0.29 4.52 18.73
N SER A 342 -0.72 3.86 19.81
CA SER A 342 -2.12 3.88 20.25
C SER A 342 -2.62 5.29 20.60
N ARG A 343 -1.74 6.20 21.03
CA ARG A 343 -2.09 7.62 21.27
C ARG A 343 -2.57 8.35 20.02
N LEU A 344 -2.14 7.89 18.84
CA LEU A 344 -2.55 8.47 17.55
C LEU A 344 -3.99 8.08 17.19
N ALA A 345 -4.53 7.01 17.78
CA ALA A 345 -5.91 6.56 17.51
C ALA A 345 -6.94 7.67 17.76
N ALA A 346 -6.74 8.49 18.79
CA ALA A 346 -7.64 9.60 19.11
C ALA A 346 -7.62 10.74 18.08
N LYS A 347 -6.56 10.84 17.27
CA LYS A 347 -6.43 11.80 16.17
C LYS A 347 -6.93 11.24 14.83
N ALA A 348 -7.17 9.93 14.74
CA ALA A 348 -7.50 9.26 13.49
C ALA A 348 -8.98 9.43 13.11
N GLN A 349 -9.23 9.52 11.81
CA GLN A 349 -10.58 9.48 11.24
C GLN A 349 -10.72 8.25 10.36
N TYR A 350 -11.86 7.56 10.49
CA TYR A 350 -12.20 6.47 9.59
C TYR A 350 -12.55 7.02 8.21
N ARG A 351 -11.87 6.52 7.19
CA ARG A 351 -12.06 6.94 5.79
C ARG A 351 -12.22 5.72 4.92
N THR A 352 -13.24 5.75 4.06
CA THR A 352 -13.39 4.78 2.98
C THR A 352 -12.58 5.26 1.79
N ILE A 353 -11.60 4.46 1.37
CA ILE A 353 -10.63 4.83 0.35
C ILE A 353 -10.57 3.76 -0.74
N TYR A 354 -10.10 4.16 -1.92
CA TYR A 354 -9.83 3.25 -3.03
C TYR A 354 -8.34 3.30 -3.38
N VAL A 355 -7.57 2.28 -3.01
CA VAL A 355 -6.13 2.23 -3.33
C VAL A 355 -5.92 1.56 -4.68
N ARG A 356 -5.34 2.29 -5.63
CA ARG A 356 -5.08 1.79 -6.99
C ARG A 356 -3.93 0.79 -6.97
N GLN A 357 -4.15 -0.41 -7.50
CA GLN A 357 -3.10 -1.43 -7.55
C GLN A 357 -2.07 -1.20 -8.67
N ASN A 358 -2.53 -0.83 -9.87
CA ASN A 358 -1.68 -0.65 -11.05
C ASN A 358 -1.56 0.83 -11.40
N ILE A 359 -0.59 1.51 -10.78
CA ILE A 359 -0.34 2.94 -11.03
C ILE A 359 0.93 3.05 -11.86
N ARG A 360 0.80 3.54 -13.11
CA ARG A 360 1.95 3.80 -14.00
C ARG A 360 2.53 5.21 -13.85
N LEU A 361 1.99 6.00 -12.92
CA LEU A 361 2.43 7.36 -12.64
C LEU A 361 3.49 7.32 -11.55
N SER A 362 4.49 8.18 -11.68
CA SER A 362 5.37 8.55 -10.57
C SER A 362 4.74 9.69 -9.78
N PRO A 363 5.08 9.83 -8.48
CA PRO A 363 4.79 11.06 -7.76
C PRO A 363 5.31 12.29 -8.54
N PRO A 364 4.64 13.45 -8.45
CA PRO A 364 5.10 14.67 -9.11
C PRO A 364 6.52 15.01 -8.64
N GLU A 365 7.37 15.50 -9.55
CA GLU A 365 8.77 15.85 -9.24
C GLU A 365 8.89 17.03 -8.26
N MET A 366 7.88 17.90 -8.22
CA MET A 366 7.85 19.06 -7.32
C MET A 366 7.12 18.71 -6.02
N ASP A 367 7.81 18.95 -4.91
CA ASP A 367 7.25 18.77 -3.58
C ASP A 367 6.19 19.84 -3.25
N ARG A 368 5.13 19.45 -2.53
CA ARG A 368 4.09 20.37 -2.03
C ARG A 368 4.43 20.73 -0.59
N MET A 369 4.62 22.01 -0.30
CA MET A 369 4.84 22.48 1.07
C MET A 369 3.59 22.24 1.91
N TYR A 370 3.75 21.56 3.05
CA TYR A 370 2.67 21.46 4.02
C TYR A 370 2.61 22.74 4.86
N GLY A 371 1.92 23.77 4.37
CA GLY A 371 1.91 25.08 5.02
C GLY A 371 1.44 26.20 4.10
N PHE A 372 1.69 27.44 4.53
CA PHE A 372 1.27 28.65 3.84
C PHE A 372 2.41 29.65 3.68
N TRP A 373 2.39 30.42 2.60
CA TRP A 373 3.17 31.64 2.44
C TRP A 373 2.25 32.85 2.40
N ILE A 374 2.37 33.74 3.39
CA ILE A 374 1.57 34.96 3.49
C ILE A 374 2.19 36.05 2.61
N ARG A 375 1.57 36.32 1.45
CA ARG A 375 2.04 37.32 0.48
C ARG A 375 1.59 38.71 0.85
N LYS A 376 0.31 38.88 1.19
CA LYS A 376 -0.28 40.18 1.49
C LYS A 376 -1.16 40.13 2.72
N LEU A 377 -1.03 41.15 3.56
CA LEU A 377 -1.86 41.39 4.73
C LEU A 377 -2.57 42.74 4.57
N PRO A 378 -3.61 43.00 5.38
CA PRO A 378 -4.23 44.32 5.48
C PRO A 378 -3.20 45.43 5.60
N GLU A 379 -3.15 46.34 4.63
CA GLU A 379 -2.41 47.59 4.75
C GLU A 379 -3.19 48.55 5.67
N GLU A 380 -2.49 49.42 6.41
CA GLU A 380 -3.14 50.51 7.16
C GLU A 380 -3.77 51.53 6.19
N ASP A 381 -4.88 52.15 6.60
CA ASP A 381 -5.55 53.16 5.79
C ASP A 381 -4.60 54.35 5.53
N SER A 382 -4.32 54.62 4.26
CA SER A 382 -3.44 55.70 3.78
C SER A 382 -4.05 57.10 3.93
N THR A 383 -4.92 57.31 4.92
CA THR A 383 -5.52 58.63 5.20
C THR A 383 -4.59 59.58 5.94
N SER A 384 -3.42 59.13 6.39
CA SER A 384 -2.35 60.00 6.90
C SER A 384 -1.16 60.03 5.94
N THR A 385 -0.85 61.21 5.41
CA THR A 385 0.14 61.49 4.36
C THR A 385 1.60 61.38 4.79
N THR A 386 1.95 60.55 5.76
CA THR A 386 3.35 60.25 6.09
C THR A 386 3.48 58.84 6.66
N ASN A 387 4.05 57.94 5.85
CA ASN A 387 4.45 56.56 6.14
C ASN A 387 3.30 55.55 6.30
N VAL A 388 3.11 54.72 5.26
CA VAL A 388 2.41 53.44 5.40
C VAL A 388 3.22 52.58 6.37
N VAL A 389 2.72 52.38 7.59
CA VAL A 389 3.33 51.46 8.54
C VAL A 389 2.75 50.07 8.26
N PRO A 390 3.56 49.07 7.88
CA PRO A 390 3.08 47.71 7.75
C PRO A 390 2.48 47.24 9.08
N PRO A 391 1.44 46.37 9.09
CA PRO A 391 0.91 45.84 10.33
C PRO A 391 2.03 45.22 11.16
N GLU A 392 2.21 45.71 12.39
CA GLU A 392 3.23 45.19 13.31
C GLU A 392 2.77 43.84 13.84
N PHE A 393 3.43 42.77 13.40
CA PHE A 393 3.23 41.43 13.96
C PHE A 393 3.63 41.46 15.42
N SER A 394 2.64 41.40 16.29
CA SER A 394 2.86 41.58 17.71
C SER A 394 3.25 40.24 18.35
N GLU A 395 2.61 39.14 17.93
CA GLU A 395 2.94 37.79 18.39
C GLU A 395 2.66 36.77 17.27
N VAL A 396 3.62 35.89 16.96
CA VAL A 396 3.45 34.78 16.02
C VAL A 396 3.80 33.46 16.70
N THR A 397 2.85 32.53 16.66
CA THR A 397 3.04 31.15 17.12
C THR A 397 2.99 30.22 15.91
N SER A 398 4.09 29.52 15.66
CA SER A 398 4.28 28.62 14.52
C SER A 398 5.25 27.50 14.85
N TRP A 399 5.21 26.41 14.08
CA TRP A 399 6.14 25.29 14.25
C TRP A 399 7.56 25.62 13.82
N ASN A 400 7.71 26.36 12.72
CA ASN A 400 8.99 26.88 12.26
C ASN A 400 9.28 28.25 12.88
N LYS A 401 10.56 28.64 12.90
CA LYS A 401 10.96 30.01 13.29
C LYS A 401 10.31 31.00 12.32
N TRP A 402 9.62 32.00 12.88
CA TRP A 402 9.01 33.08 12.11
C TRP A 402 10.06 34.07 11.59
N ASN A 403 9.84 34.57 10.38
CA ASN A 403 10.64 35.59 9.71
C ASN A 403 9.67 36.57 9.02
N ASP A 404 9.74 37.86 9.35
CA ASP A 404 8.82 38.89 8.83
C ASP A 404 9.00 39.18 7.33
N ASP A 405 10.18 38.91 6.78
CA ASP A 405 10.47 39.11 5.36
C ASP A 405 9.92 37.94 4.53
N GLU A 406 10.02 36.72 5.07
CA GLU A 406 9.60 35.50 4.38
C GLU A 406 8.13 35.16 4.63
N ARG A 407 7.61 35.34 5.84
CA ARG A 407 6.21 35.08 6.24
C ARG A 407 5.69 33.69 5.89
N ILE A 408 6.50 32.67 6.13
CA ILE A 408 6.17 31.27 5.85
C ILE A 408 5.78 30.55 7.14
N LEU A 409 4.69 29.79 7.08
CA LEU A 409 4.24 28.88 8.11
C LEU A 409 4.29 27.45 7.58
N LYS A 410 4.99 26.55 8.25
CA LYS A 410 5.11 25.13 7.89
C LYS A 410 4.55 24.25 8.99
N ILE A 411 3.82 23.21 8.63
CA ILE A 411 3.43 22.12 9.51
C ILE A 411 4.45 20.99 9.36
N PRO A 412 5.09 20.54 10.44
CA PRO A 412 6.03 19.43 10.37
C PRO A 412 5.30 18.12 10.08
N THR A 413 5.99 17.20 9.40
CA THR A 413 5.50 15.83 9.17
C THR A 413 5.07 15.18 10.50
N GLY A 414 3.86 14.63 10.54
CA GLY A 414 3.26 14.01 11.71
C GLY A 414 2.38 14.92 12.57
N GLU A 415 2.38 16.23 12.32
CA GLU A 415 1.41 17.17 12.86
C GLU A 415 0.35 17.54 11.81
N ASN A 416 -0.79 18.05 12.26
CA ASN A 416 -1.91 18.41 11.38
C ASN A 416 -2.71 19.60 11.92
N GLY A 417 -3.58 20.16 11.09
CA GLY A 417 -4.45 21.25 11.49
C GLY A 417 -3.78 22.59 11.37
N THR A 418 -3.36 23.17 12.50
CA THR A 418 -2.88 24.56 12.57
C THR A 418 -1.45 24.71 12.03
N ALA A 419 -1.27 25.57 11.03
CA ALA A 419 0.03 26.00 10.52
C ALA A 419 0.64 27.13 11.35
N GLY A 420 -0.20 28.06 11.80
CA GLY A 420 0.21 29.11 12.72
C GLY A 420 -0.93 30.01 13.16
N THR A 421 -0.68 30.71 14.25
CA THR A 421 -1.56 31.72 14.83
C THR A 421 -0.79 33.03 14.93
N ILE A 422 -1.35 34.09 14.36
CA ILE A 422 -0.74 35.41 14.26
C ILE A 422 -1.66 36.41 14.94
N TRP A 423 -1.10 37.17 15.89
CA TRP A 423 -1.71 38.36 16.44
C TRP A 423 -1.02 39.59 15.87
N TYR A 424 -1.79 40.48 15.28
CA TYR A 424 -1.28 41.71 14.69
C TYR A 424 -2.19 42.88 15.05
N ARG A 425 -1.61 44.08 15.04
CA ARG A 425 -2.37 45.32 15.25
C ARG A 425 -2.66 45.98 13.90
N HIS A 426 -3.89 46.44 13.74
CA HIS A 426 -4.34 47.21 12.59
C HIS A 426 -5.31 48.29 13.05
N ASN A 427 -5.06 49.55 12.72
CA ASN A 427 -5.86 50.71 13.16
C ASN A 427 -6.12 50.72 14.69
N SER A 428 -5.08 50.43 15.49
CA SER A 428 -5.16 50.31 16.97
C SER A 428 -6.07 49.19 17.51
N GLN A 429 -6.61 48.32 16.65
CA GLN A 429 -7.36 47.13 17.03
C GLN A 429 -6.50 45.87 16.87
N GLY A 430 -6.52 45.01 17.88
CA GLY A 430 -5.87 43.70 17.80
C GLY A 430 -6.71 42.74 16.97
N ARG A 431 -6.11 42.08 15.99
CA ARG A 431 -6.76 41.07 15.14
C ARG A 431 -6.01 39.75 15.22
N VAL A 432 -6.75 38.67 15.01
CA VAL A 432 -6.22 37.29 14.98
C VAL A 432 -6.31 36.78 13.55
N LEU A 433 -5.22 36.20 13.08
CA LEU A 433 -5.14 35.42 11.85
C LEU A 433 -4.68 34.01 12.20
N LYS A 434 -5.49 32.99 11.90
CA LYS A 434 -5.08 31.58 12.00
C LYS A 434 -5.13 30.93 10.65
N LEU A 435 -4.13 30.09 10.38
CA LEU A 435 -3.99 29.36 9.14
C LEU A 435 -3.80 27.89 9.46
N GLY A 436 -4.42 27.04 8.66
CA GLY A 436 -4.35 25.59 8.83
C GLY A 436 -5.05 24.85 7.72
N PHE A 437 -5.04 23.54 7.82
CA PHE A 437 -5.76 22.64 6.94
C PHE A 437 -6.73 21.79 7.75
N ASP A 438 -7.92 21.52 7.22
CA ASP A 438 -8.76 20.47 7.81
C ASP A 438 -8.18 19.06 7.53
N ASN A 439 -8.89 18.03 7.97
CA ASN A 439 -8.43 16.65 7.82
C ASN A 439 -8.53 16.14 6.37
N ASP A 440 -9.13 16.91 5.46
CA ASP A 440 -9.24 16.64 4.03
C ASP A 440 -8.23 17.45 3.20
N PHE A 441 -7.33 18.17 3.87
CA PHE A 441 -6.34 19.11 3.31
C PHE A 441 -6.95 20.37 2.67
N ASN A 442 -8.20 20.71 3.00
CA ASN A 442 -8.75 22.00 2.56
C ASN A 442 -8.08 23.13 3.34
N PRO A 443 -7.64 24.22 2.68
CA PRO A 443 -7.04 25.35 3.37
C PRO A 443 -8.12 26.11 4.16
N VAL A 444 -7.79 26.50 5.40
CA VAL A 444 -8.71 27.17 6.32
C VAL A 444 -8.05 28.41 6.89
N CYS A 445 -8.81 29.51 6.89
CA CYS A 445 -8.42 30.80 7.40
C CYS A 445 -9.38 31.24 8.50
N GLN A 446 -8.87 31.62 9.66
CA GLN A 446 -9.61 32.48 10.58
C GLN A 446 -9.09 33.89 10.47
N PHE A 447 -9.93 34.85 10.12
CA PHE A 447 -9.58 36.26 10.05
C PHE A 447 -10.52 37.10 10.92
N GLY A 448 -10.01 37.54 12.07
CA GLY A 448 -10.80 38.17 13.14
C GLY A 448 -11.19 37.22 14.26
N GLY A 449 -12.16 37.65 15.08
CA GLY A 449 -12.62 36.89 16.24
C GLY A 449 -11.61 36.79 17.39
N ASN A 450 -11.79 35.79 18.25
CA ASN A 450 -10.97 35.57 19.44
C ASN A 450 -9.82 34.59 19.17
N LEU A 451 -8.75 34.70 19.98
CA LEU A 451 -7.60 33.79 19.96
C LEU A 451 -7.95 32.38 20.46
N LEU A 452 -9.00 32.26 21.28
CA LEU A 452 -9.33 31.05 22.03
C LEU A 452 -9.73 29.88 21.10
N SER A 453 -8.99 28.78 21.18
CA SER A 453 -9.44 27.47 20.71
C SER A 453 -10.56 26.96 21.61
N GLY A 454 -11.48 26.17 21.04
CA GLY A 454 -12.76 25.84 21.68
C GLY A 454 -12.65 24.70 22.69
N SER A 455 -11.47 24.07 22.80
CA SER A 455 -11.32 22.83 23.55
C SER A 455 -11.40 23.00 25.07
N GLY A 456 -11.32 24.22 25.62
CA GLY A 456 -11.51 24.53 27.06
C GLY A 456 -10.53 23.84 28.04
N LEU A 457 -9.78 22.84 27.57
CA LEU A 457 -8.88 21.97 28.31
C LEU A 457 -7.43 22.45 28.24
N LEU A 458 -7.09 23.28 27.25
CA LEU A 458 -5.73 23.79 27.04
C LEU A 458 -5.64 25.26 27.40
N ASN A 459 -4.47 25.67 27.93
CA ASN A 459 -4.18 27.08 28.18
C ASN A 459 -4.08 27.80 26.82
N PRO A 460 -4.97 28.76 26.51
CA PRO A 460 -5.04 29.38 25.19
C PRO A 460 -3.83 30.23 24.83
N LYS A 461 -3.00 30.62 25.81
CA LYS A 461 -1.75 31.35 25.56
C LYS A 461 -0.55 30.40 25.34
N SER A 462 -0.66 29.14 25.75
CA SER A 462 0.40 28.16 25.50
C SER A 462 0.51 27.80 24.02
N PHE A 463 1.69 27.34 23.60
CA PHE A 463 1.89 26.80 22.26
C PHE A 463 0.83 25.75 21.89
N ALA A 464 0.61 24.76 22.78
CA ALA A 464 -0.39 23.71 22.57
C ALA A 464 -1.81 24.26 22.39
N GLY A 465 -2.20 25.28 23.17
CA GLY A 465 -3.53 25.89 23.04
C GLY A 465 -3.70 26.74 21.78
N GLN A 466 -2.67 27.47 21.36
CA GLN A 466 -2.69 28.28 20.13
C GLN A 466 -2.64 27.41 18.86
N MET A 467 -1.93 26.29 18.91
CA MET A 467 -1.78 25.35 17.79
C MET A 467 -2.86 24.27 17.76
N ASP A 468 -3.72 24.17 18.78
CA ASP A 468 -4.83 23.23 18.82
C ASP A 468 -5.76 23.39 17.61
N PRO A 469 -6.09 22.31 16.87
CA PRO A 469 -6.81 22.42 15.60
C PRO A 469 -8.34 22.58 15.75
N SER A 470 -8.89 22.62 16.97
CA SER A 470 -10.34 22.67 17.18
C SER A 470 -11.01 23.90 16.57
N TRP A 471 -10.29 25.01 16.39
CA TRP A 471 -10.80 26.23 15.76
C TRP A 471 -11.27 26.00 14.31
N ILE A 472 -10.67 25.05 13.60
CA ILE A 472 -11.00 24.69 12.22
C ILE A 472 -12.43 24.14 12.09
N TYR A 473 -13.00 23.63 13.18
CA TYR A 473 -14.33 23.00 13.19
C TYR A 473 -15.38 23.82 13.93
N GLN A 474 -15.04 25.03 14.37
CA GLN A 474 -15.99 25.92 15.03
C GLN A 474 -16.95 26.57 14.04
N LYS A 475 -18.14 26.93 14.53
CA LYS A 475 -19.09 27.76 13.79
C LYS A 475 -18.90 29.21 14.23
N THR A 476 -18.28 30.01 13.37
CA THR A 476 -18.01 31.43 13.62
C THR A 476 -17.96 32.17 12.29
N ASP A 477 -18.39 33.43 12.28
CA ASP A 477 -18.44 34.28 11.08
C ASP A 477 -17.04 34.70 10.59
N PHE A 478 -16.00 34.41 11.39
CA PHE A 478 -14.60 34.73 11.08
C PHE A 478 -13.83 33.56 10.45
N LEU A 479 -14.47 32.41 10.21
CA LEU A 479 -13.84 31.20 9.69
C LEU A 479 -14.23 30.97 8.23
N TYR A 480 -13.21 30.89 7.37
CA TYR A 480 -13.33 30.73 5.94
C TYR A 480 -12.64 29.43 5.52
N LYS A 481 -13.38 28.54 4.85
CA LYS A 481 -12.88 27.24 4.39
C LYS A 481 -12.83 27.23 2.88
N GLY A 482 -11.65 26.93 2.34
CA GLY A 482 -11.46 26.69 0.93
C GLY A 482 -11.72 25.24 0.56
N ASP A 483 -11.30 24.89 -0.64
CA ASP A 483 -11.27 23.53 -1.17
C ASP A 483 -9.85 23.22 -1.66
N ARG A 484 -9.36 22.02 -1.39
CA ARG A 484 -7.97 21.65 -1.72
C ARG A 484 -7.64 21.71 -3.22
N MET A 485 -8.64 21.66 -4.10
CA MET A 485 -8.43 21.70 -5.55
C MET A 485 -8.49 23.12 -6.10
N THR A 486 -9.32 23.98 -5.50
CA THR A 486 -9.66 25.31 -6.05
C THR A 486 -9.24 26.48 -5.17
N GLY A 487 -8.81 26.21 -3.93
CA GLY A 487 -8.37 27.19 -2.95
C GLY A 487 -9.50 27.85 -2.18
N LEU A 488 -9.23 29.03 -1.64
CA LEU A 488 -10.19 29.85 -0.92
C LEU A 488 -10.32 31.20 -1.63
N TYR A 489 -11.56 31.68 -1.81
CA TYR A 489 -11.82 33.06 -2.20
C TYR A 489 -13.08 33.53 -1.48
N HIS A 490 -12.97 34.62 -0.72
CA HIS A 490 -14.10 35.18 0.02
C HIS A 490 -13.96 36.68 0.16
N ASP A 491 -15.00 37.41 -0.23
CA ASP A 491 -15.09 38.86 -0.04
C ASP A 491 -15.94 39.14 1.21
N VAL A 492 -15.35 39.84 2.18
CA VAL A 492 -15.98 40.26 3.44
C VAL A 492 -15.65 41.72 3.63
N TYR A 493 -16.47 42.57 3.04
CA TYR A 493 -16.27 44.02 3.01
C TYR A 493 -15.77 44.57 4.36
N PRO A 494 -14.66 45.34 4.38
CA PRO A 494 -13.89 45.84 3.24
C PRO A 494 -12.77 44.91 2.76
N TRP A 495 -12.72 43.65 3.18
CA TRP A 495 -11.62 42.72 2.90
C TRP A 495 -11.93 41.74 1.77
N SER A 496 -10.90 41.34 1.04
CA SER A 496 -10.90 40.15 0.18
C SER A 496 -9.85 39.19 0.69
N ILE A 497 -10.21 37.93 0.92
CA ILE A 497 -9.34 36.85 1.40
C ILE A 497 -9.23 35.81 0.31
N SER A 498 -8.01 35.56 -0.17
CA SER A 498 -7.75 34.50 -1.14
C SER A 498 -6.60 33.59 -0.73
N MET A 499 -6.75 32.30 -1.04
CA MET A 499 -5.69 31.32 -0.98
C MET A 499 -5.63 30.51 -2.27
N GLU A 500 -4.45 30.41 -2.86
CA GLU A 500 -4.22 29.73 -4.12
C GLU A 500 -2.87 29.03 -4.12
N GLU A 501 -2.72 27.97 -4.92
CA GLU A 501 -1.44 27.32 -5.12
C GLU A 501 -0.58 28.15 -6.08
N GLN A 502 0.66 28.42 -5.67
CA GLN A 502 1.67 29.05 -6.50
C GLN A 502 2.96 28.23 -6.48
N ILE A 503 3.73 28.29 -7.57
CA ILE A 503 5.05 27.67 -7.66
C ILE A 503 6.10 28.70 -7.28
N ILE A 504 6.81 28.43 -6.21
CA ILE A 504 7.80 29.33 -5.62
C ILE A 504 9.07 28.55 -5.38
N ASN A 505 10.20 29.01 -5.94
CA ASN A 505 11.50 28.37 -5.79
C ASN A 505 11.46 26.85 -6.09
N GLY A 506 10.63 26.43 -7.05
CA GLY A 506 10.45 25.02 -7.43
C GLY A 506 9.60 24.18 -6.46
N GLN A 507 8.93 24.78 -5.48
CA GLN A 507 8.02 24.14 -4.55
C GLN A 507 6.58 24.64 -4.79
N ILE A 508 5.60 23.74 -4.75
CA ILE A 508 4.18 24.13 -4.78
C ILE A 508 3.78 24.56 -3.37
N VAL A 509 3.24 25.76 -3.23
CA VAL A 509 2.93 26.39 -1.93
C VAL A 509 1.56 27.04 -1.98
N TRP A 510 0.78 26.90 -0.91
CA TRP A 510 -0.42 27.70 -0.70
C TRP A 510 -0.04 29.12 -0.31
N THR A 511 -0.45 30.11 -1.09
CA THR A 511 -0.29 31.52 -0.74
C THR A 511 -1.54 32.08 -0.09
N LEU A 512 -1.37 33.07 0.79
CA LEU A 512 -2.47 33.86 1.35
C LEU A 512 -2.32 35.32 0.93
N GLU A 513 -3.39 35.90 0.42
CA GLU A 513 -3.54 37.33 0.22
C GLU A 513 -4.79 37.84 0.91
N ILE A 514 -4.63 38.88 1.72
CA ILE A 514 -5.73 39.64 2.31
C ILE A 514 -5.60 41.09 1.85
N LYS A 515 -6.59 41.56 1.08
CA LYS A 515 -6.60 42.90 0.47
C LYS A 515 -7.70 43.75 1.06
N ASN A 516 -7.43 45.05 1.26
CA ASN A 516 -8.48 46.03 1.51
C ASN A 516 -9.06 46.47 0.15
N LEU A 517 -10.37 46.35 -0.01
CA LEU A 517 -11.14 46.76 -1.18
C LEU A 517 -11.33 48.28 -1.23
N GLU A 518 -11.21 48.98 -0.10
CA GLU A 518 -11.30 50.45 0.00
C GLU A 518 -9.98 51.16 -0.35
N SER A 519 -8.82 50.50 -0.20
CA SER A 519 -7.50 51.10 -0.47
C SER A 519 -7.13 51.11 -1.96
N GLY A 520 -7.97 50.56 -2.82
CA GLY A 520 -7.85 50.72 -4.26
C GLY A 520 -8.36 52.10 -4.66
N GLN A 521 -7.52 52.92 -5.30
CA GLN A 521 -8.03 53.90 -6.26
C GLN A 521 -9.10 53.20 -7.09
N GLN A 522 -10.24 53.85 -7.31
CA GLN A 522 -11.17 53.49 -8.37
C GLN A 522 -10.40 53.38 -9.69
N SER A 523 -9.84 52.21 -10.00
CA SER A 523 -9.71 51.78 -11.36
C SER A 523 -11.13 51.47 -11.79
N ALA A 524 -11.61 52.14 -12.82
CA ALA A 524 -12.91 51.93 -13.44
C ALA A 524 -13.09 50.53 -14.09
N ASN A 525 -12.49 49.48 -13.51
CA ASN A 525 -12.41 48.11 -14.03
C ASN A 525 -13.30 47.12 -13.27
N GLN A 526 -14.21 47.56 -12.40
CA GLN A 526 -15.07 46.68 -11.59
C GLN A 526 -16.42 46.30 -12.25
N ASP A 527 -16.68 46.68 -13.51
CA ASP A 527 -18.00 46.47 -14.12
C ASP A 527 -18.11 45.20 -14.99
N HIS A 528 -17.09 44.33 -15.02
CA HIS A 528 -17.07 43.17 -15.93
C HIS A 528 -16.84 41.85 -15.19
N ILE A 529 -17.85 40.98 -15.24
CA ILE A 529 -17.86 39.63 -14.68
C ILE A 529 -17.57 38.65 -15.82
N CYS A 530 -16.68 37.69 -15.58
CA CYS A 530 -16.41 36.61 -16.51
C CYS A 530 -17.58 35.61 -16.52
N ASP A 531 -18.20 35.39 -17.67
CA ASP A 531 -19.32 34.44 -17.84
C ASP A 531 -18.90 32.97 -17.66
N GLY A 532 -17.59 32.68 -17.65
CA GLY A 532 -17.06 31.32 -17.49
C GLY A 532 -16.86 30.88 -16.05
N CYS A 533 -16.52 31.83 -15.17
CA CYS A 533 -16.23 31.53 -13.76
C CYS A 533 -17.01 32.40 -12.77
N GLU A 534 -17.85 33.31 -13.28
CA GLU A 534 -18.68 34.26 -12.52
C GLU A 534 -17.87 35.18 -11.58
N ARG A 535 -16.58 35.39 -11.88
CA ARG A 535 -15.67 36.26 -11.11
C ARG A 535 -15.40 37.57 -11.86
N TYR A 536 -15.07 38.63 -11.13
CA TYR A 536 -14.61 39.89 -11.72
C TYR A 536 -13.34 39.71 -12.55
N ILE A 537 -13.30 40.35 -13.72
CA ILE A 537 -12.14 40.31 -14.61
C ILE A 537 -11.15 41.39 -14.17
N THR A 538 -10.01 40.98 -13.61
CA THR A 538 -9.02 41.91 -13.02
C THR A 538 -7.81 42.19 -13.90
N GLU A 539 -7.51 41.34 -14.88
CA GLU A 539 -6.25 41.42 -15.66
C GLU A 539 -6.46 41.68 -17.16
N ALA A 540 -7.19 40.82 -17.86
CA ALA A 540 -7.49 40.99 -19.29
C ALA A 540 -8.91 40.51 -19.60
N ARG A 541 -9.68 41.35 -20.31
CA ARG A 541 -11.04 41.06 -20.74
C ARG A 541 -11.06 40.58 -22.18
N PHE A 542 -11.63 39.40 -22.39
CA PHE A 542 -11.81 38.79 -23.70
C PHE A 542 -13.29 38.77 -24.03
N ARG A 543 -13.72 39.62 -24.96
CA ARG A 543 -15.13 39.68 -25.40
C ARG A 543 -15.36 38.76 -26.59
N CYS A 544 -16.44 37.98 -26.56
CA CYS A 544 -16.84 37.18 -27.72
C CYS A 544 -17.25 38.09 -28.89
N ILE A 545 -16.75 37.82 -30.10
CA ILE A 545 -17.11 38.63 -31.28
C ILE A 545 -18.48 38.28 -31.84
N VAL A 546 -19.04 37.12 -31.47
CA VAL A 546 -20.32 36.60 -31.96
C VAL A 546 -21.44 36.82 -30.96
N CYS A 547 -21.20 36.54 -29.67
CA CYS A 547 -22.19 36.67 -28.61
C CYS A 547 -22.11 38.06 -27.94
N PRO A 548 -23.19 38.86 -27.97
CA PRO A 548 -23.28 40.11 -27.23
C PRO A 548 -23.16 39.84 -25.73
N ASP A 549 -22.43 40.71 -25.02
CA ASP A 549 -22.30 40.71 -23.56
C ASP A 549 -21.75 39.41 -22.95
N PHE A 550 -20.94 38.67 -23.72
CA PHE A 550 -20.21 37.50 -23.24
C PHE A 550 -18.71 37.78 -23.13
N ASP A 551 -18.18 37.69 -21.91
CA ASP A 551 -16.83 38.06 -21.53
C ASP A 551 -16.13 36.93 -20.77
N TYR A 552 -14.86 36.69 -21.12
CA TYR A 552 -13.97 35.78 -20.42
C TYR A 552 -12.77 36.51 -19.80
N CYS A 553 -12.30 35.98 -18.67
CA CYS A 553 -10.96 36.28 -18.16
C CYS A 553 -9.88 35.51 -18.94
N ASP A 554 -8.63 35.88 -18.71
CA ASP A 554 -7.42 35.23 -19.23
C ASP A 554 -7.39 33.71 -19.04
N LYS A 555 -7.95 33.20 -17.92
CA LYS A 555 -8.00 31.75 -17.64
C LYS A 555 -9.14 31.06 -18.39
N CYS A 556 -10.33 31.67 -18.43
CA CYS A 556 -11.51 31.07 -19.07
C CYS A 556 -11.44 31.09 -20.60
N VAL A 557 -10.76 32.09 -21.20
CA VAL A 557 -10.60 32.15 -22.66
C VAL A 557 -9.74 30.99 -23.20
N MET A 558 -8.84 30.43 -22.39
CA MET A 558 -7.99 29.29 -22.79
C MET A 558 -8.79 28.01 -23.04
N THR A 559 -10.00 27.89 -22.49
CA THR A 559 -10.90 26.75 -22.69
C THR A 559 -12.07 27.08 -23.62
N ALA A 560 -12.10 28.26 -24.23
CA ALA A 560 -13.24 28.80 -24.96
C ALA A 560 -13.74 27.91 -26.11
N THR A 561 -12.85 27.20 -26.80
CA THR A 561 -13.22 26.24 -27.86
C THR A 561 -14.12 25.11 -27.35
N THR A 562 -13.98 24.73 -26.08
CA THR A 562 -14.78 23.68 -25.44
C THR A 562 -15.96 24.22 -24.63
N THR A 563 -15.83 25.42 -24.04
CA THR A 563 -16.83 25.98 -23.12
C THR A 563 -17.77 27.00 -23.78
N HIS A 564 -17.40 27.52 -24.96
CA HIS A 564 -18.15 28.54 -25.69
C HIS A 564 -17.96 28.38 -27.22
N GLY A 565 -18.19 27.14 -27.68
CA GLY A 565 -18.24 26.67 -29.08
C GLY A 565 -17.58 27.52 -30.15
N ASP A 566 -16.32 27.23 -30.51
CA ASP A 566 -15.51 27.77 -31.63
C ASP A 566 -15.66 29.27 -32.00
N HIS A 567 -16.23 30.09 -31.11
CA HIS A 567 -16.34 31.52 -31.28
C HIS A 567 -14.98 32.16 -30.99
N GLU A 568 -14.62 33.16 -31.80
CA GLU A 568 -13.40 33.93 -31.57
C GLU A 568 -13.62 35.02 -30.51
N PHE A 569 -12.55 35.31 -29.77
CA PHE A 569 -12.55 36.28 -28.69
C PHE A 569 -11.54 37.40 -28.98
N GLN A 570 -11.97 38.64 -28.78
CA GLN A 570 -11.12 39.82 -28.91
C GLN A 570 -10.68 40.31 -27.53
N ASN A 571 -9.38 40.52 -27.36
CA ASN A 571 -8.86 41.19 -26.17
C ASN A 571 -9.27 42.68 -26.21
N VAL A 572 -10.04 43.09 -25.21
CA VAL A 572 -10.47 44.46 -25.02
C VAL A 572 -9.67 45.03 -23.85
N ARG A 573 -9.05 46.20 -24.04
CA ARG A 573 -8.37 46.89 -22.94
C ARG A 573 -9.39 47.18 -21.84
N LEU A 574 -9.07 46.73 -20.62
CA LEU A 574 -9.79 47.07 -19.40
C LEU A 574 -9.77 48.58 -19.16
#